data_AF-D4MT03-F1
#
_entry.id   AF-D4MT03-F1
#
_cell.length_a   1.000
_cell.length_b   1.000
_cell.length_c   1.000
_cell.angle_alpha   90.00
_cell.angle_beta   90.00
_cell.angle_gamma   90.00
#
_symmetry.space_group_name_H-M   'P 1'
#
loop_
_entity.id
_entity.type
_entity.pdbx_description
1 polymer ?
#
loop_
_entity_poly.entity_id
_entity_poly.type
_entity_poly.pdbx_seq_one_letter_code
_entity_poly.pdbx_strand_id
1 'polypeptide(L)' 'MLELCRRYSTPVIVNSDAHCAADAGNQRFAFELLQETDFPPELVANYSRKLLQDYLERAEL' A
#
# COMPACT_ATOMS: atom_id res chain seq x y z
N MET A 1 6.60 -10.54 -6.10
CA MET A 1 6.67 -9.75 -4.86
C MET A 1 5.34 -9.82 -4.12
N LEU A 2 4.23 -9.31 -4.68
CA LEU A 2 2.90 -9.35 -4.04
C LEU A 2 2.47 -10.76 -3.59
N GLU A 3 2.71 -11.80 -4.38
CA GLU A 3 2.42 -13.19 -3.96
C GLU A 3 3.13 -13.58 -2.66
N LEU A 4 4.38 -13.16 -2.49
CA LEU A 4 5.13 -13.43 -1.26
C LEU A 4 4.59 -12.59 -0.11
N CYS A 5 4.25 -11.32 -0.35
CA CYS A 5 3.62 -10.48 0.67
C CYS A 5 2.31 -11.09 1.15
N ARG A 6 1.48 -11.64 0.25
CA ARG A 6 0.28 -12.40 0.60
C ARG A 6 0.62 -13.65 1.41
N ARG A 7 1.58 -14.45 0.94
CA ARG A 7 2.01 -15.70 1.61
C ARG A 7 2.53 -15.49 3.03
N TYR A 8 3.24 -14.39 3.27
CA TYR A 8 3.85 -14.07 4.55
C TYR A 8 3.08 -13.01 5.35
N SER A 9 1.83 -12.73 4.97
CA SER A 9 0.97 -11.71 5.61
C SER A 9 1.68 -10.37 5.81
N THR A 10 2.52 -9.99 4.85
CA THR A 10 3.28 -8.75 4.87
C THR A 10 2.43 -7.62 4.29
N PRO A 11 2.13 -6.57 5.07
CA PRO A 11 1.37 -5.43 4.57
C PRO A 11 2.14 -4.65 3.52
N VAL A 12 1.41 -4.03 2.59
CA VAL A 12 1.95 -3.16 1.54
C VAL A 12 1.30 -1.78 1.60
N ILE A 13 2.03 -0.76 1.18
CA ILE A 13 1.50 0.59 0.94
C ILE A 13 1.75 0.94 -0.53
N VAL A 14 0.75 1.54 -1.18
CA VAL A 14 0.87 2.03 -2.55
C VAL A 14 0.90 3.56 -2.55
N ASN A 15 1.68 4.15 -3.43
CA ASN A 15 1.75 5.59 -3.61
C ASN A 15 1.80 5.91 -5.12
N SER A 16 1.68 7.21 -5.46
CA SER A 16 1.75 7.67 -6.84
C SER A 16 3.16 8.04 -7.29
N ASP A 17 4.14 8.08 -6.37
CA ASP A 17 5.48 8.63 -6.58
C ASP A 17 5.46 9.98 -7.33
N ALA A 18 4.48 10.82 -7.00
CA ALA A 18 4.21 12.03 -7.74
C ALA A 18 5.33 13.05 -7.60
N HIS A 19 5.86 13.50 -8.73
CA HIS A 19 6.83 14.59 -8.82
C HIS A 19 6.17 15.95 -9.10
N CYS A 20 4.85 15.99 -9.27
CA CYS A 20 4.06 17.20 -9.41
C CYS A 20 2.71 17.07 -8.69
N ALA A 21 2.15 18.20 -8.27
CA ALA A 21 0.90 18.21 -7.49
C ALA A 21 -0.30 17.62 -8.24
N ALA A 22 -0.31 17.69 -9.57
CA ALA A 22 -1.39 17.16 -10.39
C ALA A 22 -1.50 15.63 -10.33
N ASP A 23 -0.41 14.94 -9.98
CA ASP A 23 -0.36 13.47 -9.93
C ASP A 23 -0.36 12.94 -8.48
N ALA A 24 -0.41 13.83 -7.49
CA ALA A 24 -0.42 13.46 -6.08
C ALA A 24 -1.65 12.60 -5.76
N GLY A 25 -1.41 11.38 -5.27
CA GLY A 25 -2.48 10.43 -4.95
C GLY A 25 -3.04 9.64 -6.13
N ASN A 26 -2.54 9.85 -7.35
CA ASN A 26 -2.93 9.04 -8.51
C ASN A 26 -2.36 7.62 -8.41
N GLN A 27 -3.13 6.71 -7.82
CA GLN A 27 -2.73 5.33 -7.53
C GLN A 27 -3.42 4.32 -8.46
N ARG A 28 -4.03 4.77 -9.58
CA ARG A 28 -4.92 3.94 -10.43
C ARG A 28 -4.30 2.61 -10.85
N PHE A 29 -3.07 2.63 -11.34
CA PHE A 29 -2.41 1.43 -11.86
C PHE A 29 -1.98 0.48 -10.74
N ALA A 30 -1.59 1.04 -9.59
CA ALA A 30 -1.29 0.24 -8.41
C ALA A 30 -2.55 -0.49 -7.91
N PHE A 31 -3.71 0.19 -7.93
CA PHE A 31 -4.98 -0.45 -7.56
C PHE A 31 -5.45 -1.48 -8.58
N GLU A 32 -5.34 -1.20 -9.88
CA GLU A 32 -5.62 -2.18 -10.94
C GLU A 32 -4.77 -3.45 -10.73
N LEU A 33 -3.47 -3.32 -10.45
CA LEU A 33 -2.59 -4.46 -10.17
C LEU A 33 -2.99 -5.25 -8.90
N LEU A 34 -3.40 -4.56 -7.83
CA LEU A 34 -3.88 -5.24 -6.61
C LEU A 34 -5.17 -6.04 -6.89
N GLN A 35 -6.05 -5.54 -7.76
CA GLN A 35 -7.26 -6.25 -8.18
C GLN A 35 -6.93 -7.46 -9.07
N GLU A 36 -6.06 -7.28 -10.07
CA GLU A 36 -5.63 -8.37 -10.97
C GLU A 36 -4.96 -9.54 -10.24
N THR A 37 -4.37 -9.28 -9.08
CA THR A 37 -3.66 -10.28 -8.27
C THR A 37 -4.49 -10.83 -7.11
N ASP A 38 -5.76 -10.42 -6.98
CA ASP A 38 -6.62 -10.72 -5.83
C ASP A 38 -5.90 -10.46 -4.50
N PHE A 39 -5.20 -9.32 -4.40
CA PHE A 39 -4.42 -8.99 -3.21
C PHE A 39 -5.36 -8.64 -2.04
N PRO A 40 -5.16 -9.22 -0.84
CA PRO A 40 -6.05 -9.04 0.30
C PRO A 40 -6.12 -7.57 0.76
N PRO A 41 -7.30 -6.92 0.76
CA PRO A 41 -7.45 -5.51 1.15
C PRO A 41 -7.00 -5.20 2.59
N GLU A 42 -7.11 -6.16 3.50
CA GLU A 42 -6.67 -6.04 4.89
C GLU A 42 -5.15 -5.91 5.05
N LEU A 43 -4.38 -6.30 4.03
CA LEU A 43 -2.93 -6.10 3.96
C LEU A 43 -2.53 -4.81 3.24
N VAL A 44 -3.48 -3.96 2.82
CA VAL A 44 -3.20 -2.69 2.14
C VAL A 44 -3.32 -1.52 3.11
N ALA A 45 -2.18 -0.93 3.48
CA ALA A 45 -2.09 0.13 4.49
C ALA A 45 -2.86 1.40 4.12
N ASN A 46 -3.06 1.69 2.83
CA ASN A 46 -3.83 2.84 2.34
C ASN A 46 -5.26 2.89 2.91
N TYR A 47 -5.84 1.75 3.29
CA TYR A 47 -7.20 1.64 3.82
C TYR A 47 -7.27 1.42 5.33
N SER A 48 -6.13 1.29 6.01
CA SER A 48 -6.06 1.01 7.44
C SER A 48 -5.23 2.05 8.16
N ARG A 49 -5.94 3.02 8.76
CA ARG A 49 -5.31 4.06 9.59
C ARG A 49 -4.46 3.45 10.69
N LYS A 50 -4.97 2.39 11.34
CA LYS A 50 -4.25 1.68 12.40
C LYS A 50 -2.95 1.07 11.87
N LEU A 51 -3.01 0.35 10.75
CA LEU A 51 -1.82 -0.29 10.18
C LEU A 51 -0.77 0.75 9.77
N LEU A 52 -1.19 1.86 9.17
CA LEU A 52 -0.29 2.96 8.83
C LEU A 52 0.37 3.55 10.08
N GLN A 53 -0.40 3.82 11.14
CA GLN A 53 0.12 4.32 12.41
C GLN A 53 1.12 3.36 13.06
N ASP A 54 0.78 2.06 13.14
CA ASP A 54 1.63 1.04 13.75
C ASP A 54 3.01 0.96 13.07
N TYR A 55 3.13 1.32 11.79
CA TYR A 55 4.41 1.38 11.06
C TYR A 55 5.11 2.75 11.15
N LEU A 56 4.37 3.86 11.17
CA LEU A 56 4.95 5.19 11.33
C LEU A 56 5.53 5.39 12.74
N GLU A 57 4.85 4.90 13.77
CA GLU A 57 5.34 4.95 15.17
C GLU A 57 6.63 4.15 15.36
N ARG A 58 6.86 3.11 14.55
CA ARG A 58 8.13 2.34 14.54
C ARG A 58 9.26 3.05 13.79
N ALA A 59 8.93 4.02 12.94
CA ALA A 59 9.87 4.76 12.12
C ALA A 59 10.33 6.07 12.79
N GLU A 60 9.76 6.43 13.95
CA GLU A 60 10.34 7.45 14.83
C GLU A 60 11.66 6.91 15.41
N LEU A 61 12.77 7.41 14.84
CA LEU A 61 14.14 7.21 15.32
C LEU A 61 14.48 8.20 16.44
#